data_AF-A0A1L1PJV1-F1
#
_entry.id   AF-A0A1L1PJV1-F1
#
_cell.length_a   1.000
_cell.length_b   1.000
_cell.length_c   1.000
_cell.angle_alpha   90.00
_cell.angle_beta   90.00
_cell.angle_gamma   90.00
#
_symmetry.space_group_name_H-M   'P 1'
#
loop_
_entity.id
_entity.type
_entity.pdbx_description
1 polymer ?
#
loop_
_entity_poly.entity_id
_entity_poly.type
_entity_poly.pdbx_seq_one_letter_code
_entity_poly.pdbx_strand_id
1 'polypeptide(L)'
;MKALSPAVAKVLERLHYPLEIMLVCVRWYMAYPLSLRNPEVMMAERGIAVDHSTVHRWAIKLLPVLEKAFRRCKRPVGKSWRMDETYVKVQGTWKAV
;
A
#
# COMPACT_ATOMS: atom_id res chain seq x y z
N MET A 1 8.83 9.87 -19.01
CA MET A 1 7.99 8.88 -18.31
C MET A 1 7.59 7.81 -19.32
N LYS A 2 7.93 6.52 -19.13
CA LYS A 2 7.54 5.46 -20.08
C LYS A 2 6.01 5.34 -20.08
N ALA A 3 5.41 5.38 -21.26
CA ALA A 3 3.98 5.16 -21.43
C ALA A 3 3.58 3.80 -20.82
N LEU A 4 2.53 3.81 -19.99
CA LEU A 4 1.91 2.58 -19.47
C LEU A 4 1.41 1.74 -20.66
N SER A 5 1.57 0.43 -20.60
CA SER A 5 1.08 -0.46 -21.66
C SER A 5 -0.44 -0.32 -21.80
N PRO A 6 -1.00 -0.42 -23.02
CA PRO A 6 -2.43 -0.18 -23.26
C PRO A 6 -3.35 -1.11 -22.48
N ALA A 7 -2.91 -2.32 -22.15
CA ALA A 7 -3.63 -3.24 -21.27
C ALA A 7 -3.71 -2.73 -19.83
N VAL A 8 -2.63 -2.13 -19.32
CA VAL A 8 -2.61 -1.54 -17.98
C VAL A 8 -3.47 -0.26 -17.97
N ALA A 9 -3.37 0.58 -19.01
CA ALA A 9 -4.21 1.77 -19.15
C ALA A 9 -5.72 1.43 -19.12
N LYS A 10 -6.15 0.38 -19.83
CA LYS A 10 -7.55 -0.08 -19.84
C LYS A 10 -8.04 -0.62 -18.49
N VAL A 11 -7.15 -1.17 -17.67
CA VAL A 11 -7.48 -1.58 -16.28
C VAL A 11 -7.58 -0.34 -15.38
N LEU A 12 -6.76 0.68 -15.60
CA LEU A 12 -6.82 1.96 -14.89
C LEU A 12 -8.07 2.77 -15.25
N GLU A 13 -8.51 2.76 -16.50
CA GLU A 13 -9.78 3.38 -16.92
C GLU A 13 -11.01 2.76 -16.25
N ARG A 14 -10.94 1.47 -15.87
CA ARG A 14 -11.98 0.78 -15.10
C ARG A 14 -11.93 1.10 -13.61
N LEU A 15 -10.86 1.74 -13.13
CA LEU A 15 -10.74 2.21 -11.76
C LEU A 15 -11.25 3.65 -11.74
N HIS A 16 -12.27 3.93 -10.93
CA HIS A 16 -12.90 5.25 -10.81
C HIS A 16 -11.93 6.38 -10.41
N TYR A 17 -10.71 6.03 -9.97
CA TYR A 17 -9.73 6.96 -9.45
C TYR A 17 -8.43 6.88 -10.26
N PRO A 18 -7.81 8.04 -10.56
CA PRO A 18 -6.45 8.10 -11.09
C PRO A 18 -5.47 7.22 -10.30
N LEU A 19 -4.56 6.55 -11.00
CA LEU A 19 -3.55 5.68 -10.40
C LEU A 19 -2.70 6.40 -9.35
N GLU A 20 -2.42 7.69 -9.57
CA GLU A 20 -1.63 8.51 -8.64
C GLU A 20 -2.28 8.63 -7.27
N ILE A 21 -3.61 8.83 -7.22
CA ILE A 21 -4.37 8.88 -5.97
C ILE A 21 -4.32 7.52 -5.27
N MET A 22 -4.53 6.45 -6.03
CA MET A 22 -4.46 5.08 -5.49
C MET A 22 -3.10 4.78 -4.87
N LEU A 23 -2.02 5.13 -5.57
CA LEU A 23 -0.65 4.91 -5.10
C LEU A 23 -0.32 5.77 -3.88
N VAL A 24 -0.77 7.02 -3.80
CA VAL A 24 -0.57 7.86 -2.61
C VAL A 24 -1.27 7.29 -1.39
N CYS A 25 -2.54 6.86 -1.52
CA CYS A 25 -3.28 6.23 -0.43
C CYS A 25 -2.60 4.95 0.06
N VAL A 26 -2.21 4.05 -0.87
CA VAL A 26 -1.53 2.79 -0.52
C VAL A 26 -0.15 3.05 0.08
N ARG A 27 0.60 4.03 -0.43
CA ARG A 27 1.89 4.44 0.15
C ARG A 27 1.73 4.93 1.58
N TRP A 28 0.75 5.79 1.85
CA TRP A 28 0.52 6.30 3.21
C TRP A 28 0.09 5.21 4.17
N TYR A 29 -0.78 4.30 3.72
CA TYR A 29 -1.18 3.14 4.51
C TYR A 29 0.01 2.23 4.85
N MET A 30 0.97 2.04 3.93
CA MET A 30 2.14 1.19 4.16
C MET A 30 3.26 1.88 4.97
N ALA A 31 3.49 3.18 4.75
CA ALA A 31 4.67 3.87 5.25
C ALA A 31 4.49 4.47 6.66
N TYR A 32 3.25 4.68 7.09
CA TYR A 32 2.94 5.34 8.37
C TYR A 32 1.95 4.48 9.17
N PRO A 33 1.93 4.59 10.52
CA PRO A 33 0.99 3.88 11.38
C PRO A 33 -0.42 4.51 11.30
N LEU A 34 -0.99 4.56 10.10
CA LEU A 34 -2.29 5.15 9.81
C LEU A 34 -3.37 4.07 9.72
N SER A 35 -4.53 4.36 10.30
CA SER A 35 -5.73 3.55 10.06
C SER A 35 -6.23 3.79 8.63
N LEU A 36 -7.01 2.85 8.07
CA LEU A 36 -7.63 3.03 6.75
C LEU A 36 -8.60 4.23 6.67
N ARG A 37 -9.12 4.70 7.81
CA ARG A 37 -9.94 5.92 7.90
C ARG A 37 -9.12 7.19 7.73
N ASN A 38 -7.82 7.16 8.06
CA ASN A 38 -7.00 8.37 7.96
C ASN A 38 -6.80 8.80 6.50
N PRO A 39 -6.42 7.92 5.54
CA PRO A 39 -6.40 8.26 4.12
C PRO A 39 -7.74 8.73 3.57
N GLU A 40 -8.87 8.19 4.04
CA GLU A 40 -10.22 8.65 3.66
C GLU A 40 -10.42 10.12 4.05
N VAL A 41 -10.14 10.49 5.30
CA VAL A 41 -10.25 11.88 5.78
C VAL A 41 -9.28 12.80 5.04
N MET A 42 -8.02 12.39 4.88
CA MET A 42 -6.99 13.18 4.18
C MET A 42 -7.32 13.41 2.70
N MET A 43 -8.04 12.50 2.05
CA MET A 43 -8.50 12.67 0.68
C MET A 43 -9.76 13.55 0.62
N ALA A 44 -10.65 13.44 1.60
CA ALA A 44 -11.81 14.32 1.72
C ALA A 44 -11.41 15.78 1.90
N GLU A 45 -10.37 16.08 2.69
CA GLU A 45 -9.78 17.43 2.83
C GLU A 45 -9.27 17.99 1.49
N ARG A 46 -8.90 17.12 0.55
CA ARG A 46 -8.43 17.47 -0.80
C ARG A 46 -9.56 17.49 -1.84
N GLY A 47 -10.83 17.36 -1.40
CA GLY A 47 -11.99 17.33 -2.28
C GLY A 47 -12.21 16.00 -3.01
N ILE A 48 -11.55 14.93 -2.59
CA ILE A 48 -11.64 13.60 -3.21
C ILE A 48 -12.37 12.67 -2.24
N ALA A 49 -13.62 12.33 -2.54
CA ALA A 49 -14.38 11.37 -1.74
C ALA A 49 -13.84 9.95 -1.98
N VAL A 50 -13.19 9.33 -0.99
CA VAL A 50 -12.71 7.94 -1.06
C VAL A 50 -13.11 7.20 0.21
N ASP A 51 -13.82 6.09 0.07
CA ASP A 51 -14.17 5.24 1.22
C ASP A 51 -12.98 4.36 1.68
N HIS A 52 -12.81 4.18 2.99
CA HIS A 52 -11.77 3.31 3.56
C HIS A 52 -11.76 1.88 2.99
N SER A 53 -12.92 1.30 2.64
CA SER A 53 -12.98 -0.03 2.02
C SER A 53 -12.36 -0.05 0.62
N THR A 54 -12.43 1.08 -0.10
CA THR A 54 -11.79 1.26 -1.40
C THR A 54 -10.28 1.27 -1.26
N VAL A 55 -9.74 2.00 -0.28
CA VAL A 55 -8.31 2.03 0.04
C VAL A 55 -7.82 0.63 0.41
N HIS A 56 -8.59 -0.13 1.21
CA HIS A 56 -8.25 -1.50 1.56
C HIS A 56 -8.19 -2.42 0.34
N ARG A 57 -9.17 -2.34 -0.57
CA ARG A 57 -9.17 -3.12 -1.82
C ARG A 57 -7.97 -2.77 -2.71
N TRP A 58 -7.56 -1.51 -2.75
CA TRP A 58 -6.34 -1.10 -3.46
C TRP A 58 -5.09 -1.67 -2.81
N ALA A 59 -4.99 -1.62 -1.47
CA ALA A 59 -3.87 -2.18 -0.73
C ALA A 59 -3.71 -3.69 -1.03
N ILE A 60 -4.80 -4.47 -0.96
CA ILE A 60 -4.79 -5.91 -1.28
C ILE A 60 -4.27 -6.17 -2.71
N LYS A 61 -4.68 -5.35 -3.69
CA LYS A 61 -4.30 -5.54 -5.10
C LYS A 61 -2.88 -5.05 -5.41
N LEU A 62 -2.49 -3.89 -4.88
CA LEU A 62 -1.25 -3.20 -5.26
C LEU A 62 -0.06 -3.62 -4.41
N LEU A 63 -0.23 -3.92 -3.13
CA LEU A 63 0.89 -4.28 -2.25
C LEU A 63 1.69 -5.49 -2.75
N PRO A 64 1.08 -6.61 -3.21
CA PRO A 64 1.86 -7.75 -3.72
C PRO A 64 2.65 -7.41 -5.00
N VAL A 65 2.13 -6.51 -5.83
CA VAL A 65 2.80 -6.06 -7.06
C VAL A 65 4.00 -5.17 -6.70
N LEU A 66 3.79 -4.23 -5.77
CA LEU A 66 4.83 -3.36 -5.25
C LEU A 66 5.92 -4.17 -4.54
N GLU A 67 5.56 -5.15 -3.72
CA GLU A 67 6.51 -6.03 -3.04
C GLU A 67 7.41 -6.77 -4.03
N LYS A 68 6.84 -7.36 -5.09
CA LYS A 68 7.61 -8.02 -6.16
C LYS A 68 8.57 -7.06 -6.86
N ALA A 69 8.15 -5.82 -7.11
CA ALA A 69 9.01 -4.80 -7.68
C ALA A 69 10.13 -4.40 -6.72
N PHE A 70 9.82 -4.14 -5.45
CA PHE A 70 10.80 -3.76 -4.43
C PHE A 70 11.82 -4.87 -4.14
N ARG A 71 11.39 -6.14 -4.13
CA ARG A 71 12.31 -7.28 -3.98
C ARG A 71 13.40 -7.31 -5.06
N ARG A 72 13.10 -6.87 -6.29
CA ARG A 72 14.10 -6.76 -7.37
C ARG A 72 15.10 -5.62 -7.16
N CYS A 73 14.67 -4.56 -6.48
CA CYS A 73 15.52 -3.42 -6.13
C CYS A 73 16.26 -3.60 -4.80
N LYS A 74 15.88 -4.59 -3.98
CA LYS A 74 16.48 -4.85 -2.68
C LYS A 74 17.87 -5.44 -2.84
N ARG A 75 18.84 -4.88 -2.13
CA ARG A 75 20.21 -5.40 -2.10
C ARG A 75 20.25 -6.81 -1.49
N PRO A 76 21.18 -7.68 -1.91
CA PRO A 76 21.42 -8.97 -1.26
C PRO A 76 21.68 -8.77 0.23
N VAL A 77 21.14 -9.66 1.06
CA VAL A 77 21.37 -9.65 2.51
C VAL A 77 22.81 -10.13 2.77
N GLY A 78 23.52 -9.49 3.71
CA GLY A 78 24.90 -9.84 4.06
C GLY A 78 25.00 -11.14 4.88
N LYS A 79 26.23 -11.52 5.26
CA LYS A 79 26.52 -12.73 6.05
C LYS A 79 26.09 -12.65 7.53
N SER A 80 25.84 -11.43 8.03
CA SER A 80 25.40 -11.18 9.39
C SER A 80 23.97 -10.63 9.38
N TRP A 81 23.17 -11.17 10.28
CA TRP A 81 21.76 -10.87 10.50
C TRP A 81 21.57 -10.48 11.97
N ARG A 82 20.75 -9.45 12.19
CA ARG A 82 20.24 -9.08 13.52
C ARG A 82 18.75 -9.39 13.52
N MET A 83 18.29 -10.08 14.55
CA MET A 83 16.89 -10.43 14.73
C MET A 83 16.36 -9.58 15.87
N ASP A 84 15.34 -8.77 15.58
CA ASP A 84 14.57 -8.06 16.59
C ASP A 84 13.24 -8.80 16.76
N GLU A 85 12.89 -9.16 18.00
CA GLU A 85 11.61 -9.79 18.31
C GLU A 85 10.61 -8.70 18.69
N THR A 86 9.46 -8.66 18.01
CA THR A 86 8.39 -7.71 18.31
C THR A 86 7.12 -8.43 18.69
N TYR A 87 6.55 -8.08 19.84
CA TYR A 87 5.26 -8.59 20.29
C TYR A 87 4.14 -7.67 19.81
N VAL A 88 3.22 -8.21 19.02
CA VAL A 88 2.05 -7.48 18.51
C VAL A 88 0.78 -8.12 19.08
N LYS A 89 -0.12 -7.28 19.60
CA LYS A 89 -1.41 -7.74 20.13
C LYS A 89 -2.41 -7.90 18.98
N VAL A 90 -2.74 -9.14 18.64
CA VAL A 90 -3.70 -9.49 17.59
C VAL A 90 -4.95 -10.07 18.22
N GLN A 91 -6.09 -9.38 18.04
CA GLN A 91 -7.39 -9.80 18.59
C GLN A 91 -7.36 -10.06 20.12
N GLY A 92 -6.56 -9.29 20.86
CA GLY A 92 -6.45 -9.43 22.31
C GLY A 92 -5.30 -10.32 22.78
N THR A 93 -4.72 -11.14 21.92
CA THR A 93 -3.63 -12.08 22.26
C THR A 93 -2.29 -11.56 21.76
N TRP A 94 -1.26 -11.60 22.61
CA TRP A 94 0.12 -11.28 22.22
C TRP A 94 0.67 -12.36 21.29
N LYS A 95 1.20 -11.95 20.14
CA LYS A 95 1.89 -12.82 19.19
C LYS A 95 3.28 -12.23 18.90
N ALA A 96 4.30 -13.08 18.92
CA ALA A 96 5.62 -12.73 18.40
C ALA A 96 5.55 -12.68 16.87
N VAL A 97 6.12 -11.64 16.27
CA VAL A 97 6.21 -11.40 14.82
C VAL A 97 7.66 -11.40 14.39
#